data_AF-A0A5C7S3Q0-F1
#
_entry.id   AF-A0A5C7S3Q0-F1
#
_cell.length_a   1.000
_cell.length_b   1.000
_cell.length_c   1.000
_cell.angle_alpha   90.00
_cell.angle_beta   90.00
_cell.angle_gamma   90.00
#
_symmetry.space_group_name_H-M   'P 1'
#
loop_
_entity.id
_entity.type
_entity.pdbx_description
1 polymer ?
#
loop_
_entity_poly.entity_id
_entity_poly.type
_entity_poly.pdbx_seq_one_letter_code
_entity_poly.pdbx_strand_id
1 'polypeptide(L)'
;MTIPSEVIERVAIWDAAAIKYMAIGFGLLALSILSSASVTVFTEQLSKVSIKVLSFVAAASTALLASFNPIDLGYRFRDAWRELDSALLQYKANPEKFTADNVIQAVANGEGIIGGATRPSINGAESTPGSSKKANEPK
;
A
#
# COMPACT_ATOMS: atom_id res chain seq x y z
N MET A 1 32.89 2.47 -4.13
CA MET A 1 32.23 1.20 -3.78
C MET A 1 31.01 1.08 -4.67
N THR A 2 30.86 0.00 -5.44
CA THR A 2 29.77 -0.13 -6.43
C THR A 2 28.49 -0.60 -5.72
N ILE A 3 27.34 -0.05 -6.07
CA ILE A 3 26.05 -0.49 -5.51
C ILE A 3 25.77 -1.94 -5.94
N PRO A 4 25.37 -2.84 -5.03
CA PRO A 4 24.99 -4.20 -5.38
C PRO A 4 23.81 -4.24 -6.35
N SER A 5 23.83 -5.14 -7.33
CA SER A 5 22.76 -5.29 -8.33
C SER A 5 21.39 -5.61 -7.70
N GLU A 6 21.40 -6.30 -6.55
CA GLU A 6 20.22 -6.66 -5.77
C GLU A 6 19.43 -5.43 -5.34
N VAL A 7 20.11 -4.31 -5.08
CA VAL A 7 19.46 -3.04 -4.70
C VAL A 7 18.65 -2.47 -5.87
N ILE A 8 19.20 -2.55 -7.08
CA ILE A 8 18.53 -2.06 -8.29
C ILE A 8 17.32 -2.93 -8.61
N GLU A 9 17.43 -4.25 -8.44
CA GLU A 9 16.32 -5.17 -8.64
C GLU A 9 15.16 -4.90 -7.66
N ARG A 10 15.48 -4.64 -6.38
CA ARG A 10 14.49 -4.33 -5.34
C ARG A 10 13.64 -3.10 -5.67
N VAL A 11 14.21 -2.07 -6.29
CA VAL A 11 13.46 -0.89 -6.75
C VAL A 11 12.34 -1.30 -7.71
N ALA A 12 12.67 -2.09 -8.73
CA ALA A 12 11.69 -2.54 -9.71
C ALA A 12 10.61 -3.45 -9.09
N ILE A 13 11.01 -4.33 -8.18
CA ILE A 13 10.08 -5.21 -7.46
C ILE A 13 9.11 -4.39 -6.60
N TRP A 14 9.60 -3.40 -5.86
CA TRP A 14 8.77 -2.60 -4.95
C TRP A 14 7.79 -1.71 -5.70
N ASP A 15 8.20 -1.10 -6.82
CA ASP A 15 7.28 -0.34 -7.68
C ASP A 15 6.20 -1.24 -8.30
N ALA A 16 6.60 -2.38 -8.86
CA ALA A 16 5.66 -3.35 -9.42
C ALA A 16 4.69 -3.89 -8.35
N ALA A 17 5.15 -4.14 -7.13
CA ALA A 17 4.32 -4.54 -6.01
C ALA A 17 3.33 -3.44 -5.62
N ALA A 18 3.78 -2.19 -5.53
CA ALA A 18 2.92 -1.05 -5.23
C ALA A 18 1.75 -0.96 -6.21
N ILE A 19 2.04 -1.02 -7.52
CA ILE A 19 1.03 -0.96 -8.58
C ILE A 19 0.05 -2.13 -8.47
N LYS A 20 0.54 -3.36 -8.29
CA LYS A 20 -0.30 -4.56 -8.19
C LYS A 20 -1.26 -4.51 -6.99
N TYR A 21 -0.74 -4.15 -5.82
CA TYR A 21 -1.55 -4.09 -4.61
C TYR A 21 -2.60 -2.96 -4.67
N MET A 22 -2.23 -1.79 -5.22
CA MET A 22 -3.21 -0.72 -5.47
C MET A 22 -4.27 -1.15 -6.48
N ALA A 23 -3.89 -1.78 -7.59
CA ALA A 23 -4.83 -2.26 -8.61
C ALA A 23 -5.82 -3.28 -8.04
N ILE A 24 -5.34 -4.23 -7.22
CA ILE A 24 -6.20 -5.20 -6.53
C ILE A 24 -7.14 -4.48 -5.56
N GLY A 25 -6.63 -3.55 -4.76
CA GLY A 25 -7.42 -2.81 -3.78
C GLY A 25 -8.53 -1.97 -4.42
N PHE A 26 -8.20 -1.17 -5.44
CA PHE A 26 -9.19 -0.41 -6.19
C PHE A 26 -10.15 -1.31 -6.98
N GLY A 27 -9.69 -2.45 -7.49
CA GLY A 27 -10.52 -3.44 -8.16
C GLY A 27 -11.58 -4.03 -7.21
N LEU A 28 -11.18 -4.44 -6.01
CA LEU A 28 -12.11 -4.95 -4.98
C LEU A 28 -13.09 -3.87 -4.53
N LEU A 29 -12.62 -2.63 -4.36
CA LEU A 29 -13.48 -1.50 -4.00
C LEU A 29 -14.53 -1.25 -5.08
N ALA A 30 -14.11 -1.10 -6.34
CA ALA A 30 -15.02 -0.90 -7.47
C ALA A 30 -16.00 -2.06 -7.62
N LEU A 31 -15.54 -3.31 -7.51
CA LEU A 31 -16.39 -4.49 -7.61
C LEU A 31 -17.46 -4.51 -6.51
N SER A 32 -17.11 -4.13 -5.27
CA SER A 32 -18.07 -4.07 -4.17
C SER A 32 -19.15 -3.01 -4.40
N ILE A 33 -18.74 -1.80 -4.84
CA ILE A 33 -19.65 -0.68 -5.08
C ILE A 33 -20.56 -0.97 -6.26
N LEU A 34 -20.00 -1.42 -7.39
CA LEU A 34 -20.77 -1.72 -8.60
C LEU A 34 -21.76 -2.84 -8.34
N SER A 35 -21.34 -3.92 -7.67
CA SER A 35 -22.24 -5.03 -7.37
C SER A 35 -23.39 -4.60 -6.45
N SER A 36 -23.10 -3.79 -5.42
CA SER A 36 -24.12 -3.23 -4.55
C SER A 36 -25.07 -2.27 -5.29
N ALA A 37 -24.53 -1.38 -6.12
CA ALA A 37 -25.32 -0.42 -6.87
C ALA A 37 -26.21 -1.11 -7.92
N SER A 38 -25.69 -2.14 -8.61
CA SER A 38 -26.47 -2.93 -9.57
C SER A 38 -27.66 -3.62 -8.92
N VAL A 39 -27.48 -4.19 -7.72
CA VAL A 39 -28.60 -4.80 -6.97
C VAL A 39 -29.67 -3.75 -6.69
N THR A 40 -29.28 -2.58 -6.17
CA THR A 40 -30.23 -1.52 -5.82
C THR A 40 -30.97 -0.98 -7.05
N VAL A 41 -30.25 -0.65 -8.13
CA VAL A 41 -30.81 0.02 -9.31
C VAL A 41 -31.66 -0.92 -10.17
N PHE A 42 -31.25 -2.18 -10.32
CA PHE A 42 -31.90 -3.13 -11.23
C PHE A 42 -32.70 -4.21 -10.50
N THR A 43 -33.18 -3.93 -9.28
CA THR A 43 -33.89 -4.90 -8.43
C THR A 43 -35.03 -5.61 -9.17
N GLU A 44 -35.80 -4.89 -9.99
CA GLU A 44 -36.95 -5.43 -10.72
C GLU A 44 -36.58 -6.18 -12.01
N GLN A 45 -35.39 -5.90 -12.57
CA GLN A 45 -34.91 -6.49 -13.82
C GLN A 45 -33.99 -7.70 -13.59
N LEU A 46 -33.42 -7.82 -12.39
CA LEU A 46 -32.51 -8.90 -12.01
C LEU A 46 -33.26 -10.11 -11.45
N SER A 47 -32.83 -11.30 -11.84
CA SER A 47 -33.33 -12.53 -11.23
C SER A 47 -32.93 -12.62 -9.74
N LYS A 48 -33.72 -13.35 -8.94
CA LYS A 48 -33.38 -13.63 -7.53
C LYS A 48 -32.00 -14.29 -7.36
N VAL A 49 -31.57 -15.09 -8.34
CA VAL A 49 -30.25 -15.73 -8.33
C VAL A 49 -29.15 -14.69 -8.57
N SER A 50 -29.34 -13.79 -9.52
CA SER A 50 -28.40 -12.70 -9.82
C SER A 50 -28.20 -11.78 -8.62
N ILE A 51 -29.28 -11.43 -7.91
CA ILE A 51 -29.23 -10.62 -6.69
C ILE A 51 -28.40 -11.32 -5.59
N LYS A 52 -28.60 -12.63 -5.38
CA LYS A 52 -27.82 -13.41 -4.42
C LYS A 52 -26.32 -13.44 -4.78
N VAL A 53 -26.00 -13.61 -6.06
CA VAL A 53 -24.60 -13.62 -6.52
C VAL A 53 -23.96 -12.25 -6.35
N LEU A 54 -24.62 -11.17 -6.79
CA LEU A 54 -24.09 -9.81 -6.68
C LEU A 54 -23.91 -9.37 -5.22
N SER A 55 -24.86 -9.68 -4.34
CA SER A 55 -24.73 -9.40 -2.91
C SER A 55 -23.60 -10.20 -2.25
N PHE A 56 -23.41 -11.47 -2.64
CA PHE A 56 -22.27 -12.26 -2.20
C PHE A 56 -20.94 -11.69 -2.70
N VAL A 57 -20.85 -11.31 -3.97
CA VAL A 57 -19.65 -10.70 -4.56
C VAL A 57 -19.32 -9.38 -3.86
N ALA A 58 -20.33 -8.56 -3.57
CA ALA A 58 -20.15 -7.32 -2.81
C ALA A 58 -19.57 -7.62 -1.42
N ALA A 59 -20.19 -8.52 -0.66
CA ALA A 59 -19.75 -8.89 0.68
C ALA A 59 -18.34 -9.50 0.70
N ALA A 60 -18.05 -10.43 -0.21
CA ALA A 60 -16.74 -11.06 -0.33
C ALA A 60 -15.65 -10.03 -0.68
N SER A 61 -15.92 -9.13 -1.61
CA SER A 61 -14.97 -8.08 -2.01
C SER A 61 -14.67 -7.12 -0.86
N THR A 62 -15.70 -6.70 -0.12
CA THR A 62 -15.55 -5.87 1.08
C THR A 62 -14.78 -6.59 2.18
N ALA A 63 -15.07 -7.87 2.42
CA ALA A 63 -14.36 -8.67 3.42
C ALA A 63 -12.87 -8.84 3.08
N LEU A 64 -12.54 -9.10 1.81
CA LEU A 64 -11.15 -9.20 1.34
C LEU A 64 -10.42 -7.86 1.50
N LEU A 65 -11.08 -6.75 1.14
CA LEU A 65 -10.51 -5.41 1.29
C LEU A 65 -10.25 -5.08 2.77
N ALA A 66 -11.18 -5.41 3.66
CA ALA A 66 -11.04 -5.19 5.10
C ALA A 66 -9.97 -6.08 5.75
N SER A 67 -9.83 -7.34 5.29
CA SER A 67 -8.91 -8.31 5.91
C SER A 67 -7.46 -8.07 5.51
N PHE A 68 -7.20 -7.75 4.25
CA PHE A 68 -5.83 -7.67 3.72
C PHE A 68 -5.34 -6.24 3.51
N ASN A 69 -6.25 -5.24 3.51
CA ASN A 69 -5.95 -3.83 3.24
C ASN A 69 -4.91 -3.62 2.13
N PRO A 70 -5.14 -4.15 0.92
CA PRO A 70 -4.17 -4.12 -0.17
C PRO A 70 -3.82 -2.67 -0.62
N ILE A 71 -4.72 -1.71 -0.40
CA ILE A 71 -4.46 -0.30 -0.70
C ILE A 71 -3.35 0.25 0.19
N ASP A 72 -3.44 0.04 1.51
CA ASP A 72 -2.42 0.47 2.47
C ASP A 72 -1.07 -0.21 2.18
N LEU A 73 -1.10 -1.52 1.92
CA LEU A 73 0.10 -2.26 1.54
C LEU A 73 0.75 -1.70 0.26
N GLY A 74 -0.05 -1.37 -0.75
CA GLY A 74 0.41 -0.71 -1.97
C GLY A 74 1.06 0.65 -1.70
N TYR A 75 0.50 1.46 -0.79
CA TYR A 75 1.12 2.71 -0.38
C TYR A 75 2.46 2.51 0.31
N ARG A 76 2.58 1.54 1.21
CA ARG A 76 3.85 1.20 1.88
C ARG A 76 4.93 0.79 0.89
N PHE A 77 4.61 -0.06 -0.09
CA PHE A 77 5.55 -0.41 -1.16
C PHE A 77 5.98 0.80 -1.97
N ARG A 78 5.05 1.72 -2.28
CA ARG A 78 5.37 2.94 -3.02
C ARG A 78 6.26 3.89 -2.22
N ASP A 79 6.04 4.00 -0.92
CA ASP A 79 6.85 4.87 -0.06
C ASP A 79 8.23 4.28 0.21
N ALA A 80 8.34 2.96 0.36
CA ALA A 80 9.61 2.24 0.39
C ALA A 80 10.39 2.41 -0.93
N TRP A 81 9.70 2.29 -2.07
CA TRP A 81 10.28 2.55 -3.40
C TRP A 81 10.82 3.98 -3.49
N ARG A 82 10.05 4.99 -3.09
CA ARG A 82 10.48 6.40 -3.09
C ARG A 82 11.69 6.65 -2.21
N GLU A 83 11.73 6.04 -1.03
CA GLU A 83 12.86 6.14 -0.11
C GLU A 83 14.14 5.63 -0.79
N LEU A 84 14.10 4.41 -1.35
CA LEU A 84 15.24 3.81 -2.03
C LEU A 84 15.64 4.55 -3.31
N ASP A 85 14.68 4.94 -4.14
CA ASP A 85 14.93 5.68 -5.38
C ASP A 85 15.57 7.04 -5.10
N SER A 86 15.11 7.75 -4.06
CA SER A 86 15.70 9.02 -3.66
C SER A 86 17.15 8.87 -3.19
N ALA A 87 17.47 7.82 -2.42
CA ALA A 87 18.83 7.53 -2.00
C ALA A 87 19.74 7.18 -3.20
N LEU A 88 19.22 6.43 -4.17
CA LEU A 88 19.93 6.11 -5.41
C LEU A 88 20.21 7.34 -6.27
N LEU A 89 19.24 8.25 -6.39
CA LEU A 89 19.42 9.52 -7.08
C LEU A 89 20.46 10.40 -6.38
N GLN A 90 20.42 10.48 -5.05
CA GLN A 90 21.39 11.24 -4.25
C GLN A 90 22.81 10.68 -4.36
N TYR A 91 22.97 9.36 -4.34
CA TYR A 91 24.24 8.68 -4.58
C TYR A 91 24.82 9.00 -5.96
N LYS A 92 23.97 8.95 -7.01
CA LYS A 92 24.39 9.26 -8.39
C LYS A 92 24.74 10.74 -8.58
N ALA A 93 23.98 11.64 -7.95
CA ALA A 93 24.13 13.07 -8.11
C ALA A 93 25.27 13.66 -7.28
N ASN A 94 25.53 13.11 -6.08
CA ASN A 94 26.53 13.64 -5.14
C ASN A 94 27.31 12.49 -4.47
N PRO A 95 28.18 11.79 -5.22
CA PRO A 95 28.93 10.65 -4.71
C PRO A 95 29.91 11.00 -3.58
N GLU A 96 30.26 12.28 -3.41
CA GLU A 96 31.11 12.76 -2.30
C GLU A 96 30.37 12.89 -0.97
N LYS A 97 29.03 13.02 -0.99
CA LYS A 97 28.19 13.19 0.21
C LYS A 97 27.36 11.96 0.55
N PHE A 98 27.02 11.16 -0.45
CA PHE A 98 26.18 9.98 -0.29
C PHE A 98 26.98 8.74 -0.66
N THR A 99 27.17 7.86 0.33
CA THR A 99 27.93 6.63 0.19
C THR A 99 27.01 5.45 -0.14
N ALA A 100 27.61 4.30 -0.49
CA ALA A 100 26.86 3.07 -0.69
C ALA A 100 26.10 2.64 0.59
N ASP A 101 26.62 2.98 1.77
CA ASP A 101 25.98 2.67 3.05
C ASP A 101 24.65 3.43 3.22
N ASN A 102 24.55 4.67 2.72
CA ASN A 102 23.30 5.42 2.71
C ASN A 102 22.21 4.70 1.89
N VAL A 103 22.60 4.06 0.78
CA VAL A 103 21.69 3.30 -0.08
C VAL A 103 21.27 2.00 0.62
N ILE A 104 22.19 1.30 1.27
CA ILE A 104 21.88 0.09 2.06
C ILE A 104 20.94 0.43 3.22
N GLN A 105 21.17 1.55 3.91
CA GLN A 105 20.29 2.03 4.96
C GLN A 105 18.89 2.35 4.41
N ALA A 106 18.79 2.93 3.21
CA ALA A 106 17.50 3.17 2.56
C ALA A 106 16.76 1.86 2.22
N VAL A 107 17.47 0.78 1.87
CA VAL A 107 16.86 -0.55 1.73
C VAL A 107 16.29 -1.03 3.06
N ALA A 108 17.06 -0.97 4.15
CA ALA A 108 16.59 -1.39 5.47
C ALA A 108 15.37 -0.56 5.94
N ASN A 109 15.41 0.76 5.72
CA ASN A 109 14.29 1.66 6.01
C ASN A 109 13.06 1.29 5.17
N GLY A 110 13.24 1.02 3.87
CA GLY A 110 12.17 0.60 2.96
C GLY A 110 11.52 -0.72 3.37
N GLU A 111 12.32 -1.72 3.76
CA GLU A 111 11.82 -2.98 4.32
C GLU A 111 11.03 -2.74 5.62
N GLY A 112 11.51 -1.83 6.47
CA GLY A 112 10.79 -1.37 7.65
C GLY A 112 9.42 -0.78 7.30
N ILE A 113 9.35 0.10 6.30
CA ILE A 113 8.10 0.72 5.83
C ILE A 113 7.12 -0.33 5.32
N ILE A 114 7.59 -1.30 4.53
CA ILE A 114 6.77 -2.43 4.06
C ILE A 114 6.25 -3.25 5.26
N GLY A 115 7.10 -3.48 6.27
CA GLY A 115 6.74 -4.10 7.54
C GLY A 115 5.80 -3.30 8.42
N GLY A 116 5.48 -2.05 8.07
CA GLY A 116 4.55 -1.18 8.79
C GLY A 116 5.20 -0.14 9.71
N ALA A 117 6.51 0.09 9.60
CA ALA A 117 7.15 1.25 10.22
C ALA A 117 6.74 2.55 9.48
N THR A 118 6.65 3.65 10.22
CA THR A 118 6.41 4.96 9.63
C THR A 118 7.66 5.41 8.87
N ARG A 119 7.48 6.00 7.68
CA ARG A 119 8.60 6.59 6.93
C ARG A 119 9.31 7.64 7.80
N PRO A 120 10.65 7.60 7.91
CA PRO A 120 11.38 8.65 8.61
C PRO A 120 11.05 10.02 8.00
N SER A 121 10.55 10.96 8.80
CA SER A 121 10.31 12.32 8.32
C SER A 121 11.65 12.98 7.99
N ILE A 122 11.74 13.64 6.83
CA ILE A 122 12.95 14.36 6.40
C ILE A 122 13.23 15.58 7.30
N ASN A 123 12.28 15.95 8.17
CA ASN A 123 12.47 16.93 9.23
C ASN A 123 12.60 16.18 10.56
N GLY A 124 13.69 16.44 11.29
CA GLY A 124 14.05 15.74 12.51
C GLY A 124 12.94 15.76 13.57
N ALA A 125 12.93 14.67 14.36
CA ALA A 125 12.26 14.51 15.64
C ALA A 125 10.76 14.86 15.70
N GLU A 126 9.90 13.85 15.50
CA GLU A 126 8.86 13.45 16.47
C GLU A 126 8.14 12.19 16.00
N SER A 127 8.60 11.04 16.49
CA SER A 127 7.77 9.85 16.55
C SER A 127 6.80 10.02 17.72
N THR A 128 5.54 10.37 17.44
CA THR A 128 4.45 10.27 18.43
C THR A 128 3.78 8.90 18.28
N PRO A 129 3.95 7.96 19.24
CA PRO A 129 3.20 6.71 19.23
C PRO A 129 1.80 6.98 19.82
N GLY A 130 0.82 7.21 18.95
CA GLY A 130 -0.56 7.51 19.31
C GLY A 130 -1.50 6.32 19.11
N SER A 131 -1.44 5.39 20.07
CA SER A 131 -2.34 4.25 20.30
C SER A 131 -3.79 4.43 19.80
N SER A 132 -4.26 3.46 19.03
CA SER A 132 -5.68 3.11 18.98
C SER A 132 -6.20 2.89 20.41
N LYS A 133 -7.11 3.74 20.88
CA LYS A 133 -8.10 3.39 21.88
C LYS A 133 -9.47 3.85 21.36
N LYS A 134 -10.25 2.88 20.87
CA LYS A 134 -11.72 2.95 20.88
C LYS A 134 -12.16 3.26 22.30
N ALA A 135 -12.79 4.41 22.51
CA ALA A 135 -13.74 4.57 23.61
C ALA A 135 -15.14 4.41 23.01
N ASN A 136 -15.74 3.24 23.26
CA ASN A 136 -17.19 3.12 23.35
C ASN A 136 -17.66 4.10 24.43
N GLU A 137 -18.74 4.84 24.21
CA GLU A 137 -20.00 4.63 24.94
C GLU A 137 -21.14 5.54 24.43
N PRO A 138 -22.40 5.13 24.68
CA PRO A 138 -23.59 5.65 24.01
C PRO A 138 -24.22 6.83 24.76
N LYS A 139 -25.14 7.52 24.09
CA LYS A 139 -26.37 8.06 24.67
C LYS A 139 -27.45 8.18 23.61
#